data_AF-A0A5N3WIK2-F1
#
_entry.id   AF-A0A5N3WIK2-F1
#
_cell.length_a   1.000
_cell.length_b   1.000
_cell.length_c   1.000
_cell.angle_alpha   90.00
_cell.angle_beta   90.00
_cell.angle_gamma   90.00
#
_symmetry.space_group_name_H-M   'P 1'
#
loop_
_entity.id
_entity.type
_entity.pdbx_description
1 polymer ?
#
loop_
_entity_poly.entity_id
_entity_poly.type
_entity_poly.pdbx_seq_one_letter_code
_entity_poly.pdbx_strand_id
1 'polypeptide(L)'
;SLGLWYAVHENSCSGILVNEGAPFDLRDDELRSAFPLSVVSMAEYFYEFLSLRSLDKGIMADPTVNVPLLGTVPHKASVVQVGFPCLGKQDGVAAFEVNVIVMNSEGNTILQTPQNAIFFKTCQQAECPGGCRNGGFCNERRVCECPDGFYGPHCEKVLCAPRCMNGGLCVTPGFCICPPGFYGVSCDKANCSATCFNGGTCFYPGKCICPPGLEGEQCETSKCPQPCRNGGKCIGKNKCKCSKGYQGDLCSKPVCKPGCGTRGTCHEPNKCQCQEGWHGRHCNKRYGASLLHALRPAGARLRQHTPSVKKAEERQDPPESNYIW
;
A
#
# COMPACT_ATOMS: atom_id res chain seq x y z
N SER A 1 19.36 -41.83 31.83
CA SER A 1 19.42 -40.52 32.52
C SER A 1 19.28 -39.44 31.46
N LEU A 2 18.04 -39.01 31.17
CA LEU A 2 17.71 -38.06 30.10
C LEU A 2 17.73 -36.63 30.66
N GLY A 3 18.47 -35.74 29.99
CA GLY A 3 18.68 -34.35 30.40
C GLY A 3 17.43 -33.49 30.16
N LEU A 4 16.78 -33.14 31.26
CA LEU A 4 15.83 -32.05 31.41
C LEU A 4 16.48 -30.70 31.02
N TRP A 5 15.84 -29.91 30.15
CA TRP A 5 16.10 -28.46 30.11
C TRP A 5 15.10 -27.78 31.04
N TYR A 6 15.47 -27.61 32.30
CA TYR A 6 14.79 -26.71 33.22
C TYR A 6 15.75 -25.56 33.55
N ALA A 7 15.33 -24.33 33.30
CA ALA A 7 15.79 -23.18 34.05
C ALA A 7 14.74 -22.91 35.14
N VAL A 8 15.00 -23.38 36.36
CA VAL A 8 14.26 -22.94 37.56
C VAL A 8 15.14 -21.92 38.28
N HIS A 9 14.70 -20.67 38.33
CA HIS A 9 15.09 -19.76 39.40
C HIS A 9 13.86 -18.94 39.82
N GLU A 10 13.37 -19.26 41.02
CA GLU A 10 12.43 -18.51 41.89
C GLU A 10 11.09 -17.98 41.29
N ASN A 11 10.00 -18.69 41.62
CA ASN A 11 8.61 -18.20 41.77
C ASN A 11 7.88 -17.45 40.63
N SER A 12 8.24 -17.63 39.36
CA SER A 12 7.30 -17.37 38.24
C SER A 12 7.62 -18.20 37.01
N CYS A 13 6.64 -18.96 36.51
CA CYS A 13 6.74 -19.68 35.24
C CYS A 13 6.81 -18.69 34.07
N SER A 14 8.02 -18.48 33.52
CA SER A 14 8.23 -17.86 32.22
C SER A 14 8.98 -18.84 31.32
N GLY A 15 8.36 -19.98 31.01
CA GLY A 15 8.93 -21.01 30.14
C GLY A 15 8.69 -20.70 28.66
N ILE A 16 9.73 -20.87 27.83
CA ILE A 16 9.56 -21.16 26.41
C ILE A 16 9.12 -22.63 26.34
N LEU A 17 7.87 -22.88 25.93
CA LEU A 17 7.35 -24.23 25.71
C LEU A 17 8.03 -24.83 24.48
N VAL A 18 9.02 -25.70 24.68
CA VAL A 18 9.37 -26.75 23.71
C VAL A 18 8.55 -27.97 24.15
N ASN A 19 7.33 -28.08 23.65
CA ASN A 19 6.40 -29.09 24.15
C ASN A 19 6.85 -30.50 23.74
N GLU A 20 6.78 -31.44 24.69
CA GLU A 20 7.18 -32.84 24.54
C GLU A 20 6.36 -33.56 23.47
N GLY A 21 7.06 -34.28 22.59
CA GLY A 21 6.47 -35.15 21.59
C GLY A 21 7.49 -36.12 21.04
N ALA A 22 7.44 -37.36 21.56
CA ALA A 22 8.08 -38.58 21.10
C ALA A 22 9.59 -38.78 21.38
N PRO A 23 10.01 -40.03 21.72
CA PRO A 23 11.42 -40.40 21.79
C PRO A 23 12.09 -40.21 20.44
N PHE A 24 13.38 -39.89 20.47
CA PHE A 24 14.28 -39.88 19.31
C PHE A 24 14.38 -41.31 18.76
N ASP A 25 13.43 -41.70 17.90
CA ASP A 25 13.52 -42.85 17.01
C ASP A 25 13.32 -42.32 15.59
N LEU A 26 14.42 -42.21 14.83
CA LEU A 26 14.43 -41.80 13.42
C LEU A 26 13.92 -42.94 12.51
N ARG A 27 12.82 -43.59 12.90
CA ARG A 27 12.17 -44.66 12.14
C ARG A 27 10.89 -44.23 11.43
N ASP A 28 10.46 -42.99 11.57
CA ASP A 28 9.26 -42.49 10.87
C ASP A 28 9.59 -41.47 9.78
N ASP A 29 9.11 -41.81 8.58
CA ASP A 29 9.23 -41.17 7.26
C ASP A 29 8.50 -39.82 7.12
N GLU A 30 8.53 -38.94 8.12
CA GLU A 30 8.04 -37.55 7.98
C GLU A 30 9.19 -36.54 7.93
N LEU A 31 9.57 -36.20 6.70
CA LEU A 31 10.83 -35.58 6.28
C LEU A 31 10.99 -34.07 6.59
N ARG A 32 10.47 -33.58 7.73
CA ARG A 32 10.77 -32.24 8.30
C ARG A 32 10.64 -32.31 9.81
N SER A 33 11.73 -32.10 10.55
CA SER A 33 11.61 -31.90 11.99
C SER A 33 11.03 -30.50 12.25
N ALA A 34 9.73 -30.49 12.51
CA ALA A 34 8.93 -29.32 12.77
C ALA A 34 8.92 -29.04 14.28
N PHE A 35 9.58 -27.95 14.70
CA PHE A 35 9.65 -27.56 16.10
C PHE A 35 8.72 -26.38 16.38
N PRO A 36 7.73 -26.53 17.27
CA PRO A 36 6.96 -25.38 17.73
C PRO A 36 7.88 -24.46 18.55
N LEU A 37 7.87 -23.18 18.22
CA LEU A 37 8.63 -22.14 18.89
C LEU A 37 7.68 -21.00 19.26
N SER A 38 7.58 -20.68 20.56
CA SER A 38 6.87 -19.49 21.04
C SER A 38 7.25 -19.04 22.44
N VAL A 39 7.01 -17.75 22.71
CA VAL A 39 7.14 -17.13 24.02
C VAL A 39 5.76 -16.97 24.67
N VAL A 40 5.62 -17.37 25.93
CA VAL A 40 4.36 -17.26 26.71
C VAL A 40 4.31 -15.98 27.58
N SER A 41 5.42 -15.26 27.72
CA SER A 41 5.52 -14.01 28.48
C SER A 41 5.43 -12.75 27.59
N MET A 42 5.28 -11.58 28.21
CA MET A 42 5.38 -10.27 27.54
C MET A 42 6.83 -9.86 27.22
N ALA A 43 7.82 -10.69 27.58
CA ALA A 43 9.23 -10.40 27.33
C ALA A 43 9.62 -10.78 25.89
N GLU A 44 10.51 -9.99 25.30
CA GLU A 44 11.08 -10.31 23.98
C GLU A 44 12.34 -11.16 24.12
N TYR A 45 12.40 -12.22 23.31
CA TYR A 45 13.58 -13.08 23.19
C TYR A 45 14.05 -13.10 21.74
N PHE A 46 15.35 -13.26 21.56
CA PHE A 46 16.02 -13.29 20.27
C PHE A 46 16.68 -14.65 20.08
N TYR A 47 16.68 -15.19 18.87
CA TYR A 47 17.38 -16.43 18.55
C TYR A 47 18.42 -16.18 17.46
N GLU A 48 19.51 -16.92 17.50
CA GLU A 48 20.56 -16.89 16.49
C GLU A 48 21.08 -18.30 16.20
N PHE A 49 21.07 -18.70 14.92
CA PHE A 49 21.70 -19.91 14.43
C PHE A 49 23.18 -19.65 14.13
N LEU A 50 24.05 -20.04 15.05
CA LEU A 50 25.50 -19.86 14.97
C LEU A 50 26.17 -20.82 13.97
N SER A 51 25.63 -22.04 13.81
CA SER A 51 26.15 -23.04 12.87
C SER A 51 25.02 -23.93 12.36
N LEU A 52 24.97 -24.08 11.03
CA LEU A 52 24.19 -25.10 10.33
C LEU A 52 25.16 -25.77 9.36
N ARG A 53 25.77 -26.88 9.78
CA ARG A 53 26.92 -27.44 9.08
C ARG A 53 26.83 -28.95 8.99
N SER A 54 26.95 -29.48 7.78
CA SER A 54 27.20 -30.90 7.55
C SER A 54 28.71 -31.18 7.68
N LEU A 55 29.03 -32.21 8.45
CA LEU A 55 30.39 -32.75 8.57
C LEU A 55 30.70 -33.73 7.44
N ASP A 56 29.65 -34.34 6.86
CA ASP A 56 29.73 -35.31 5.77
C ASP A 56 29.11 -34.76 4.48
N LYS A 57 29.73 -33.72 3.90
CA LYS A 57 29.22 -33.02 2.70
C LYS A 57 29.09 -33.89 1.44
N GLY A 58 29.70 -35.07 1.43
CA GLY A 58 29.53 -36.06 0.36
C GLY A 58 28.21 -36.82 0.41
N ILE A 59 27.57 -36.88 1.58
CA ILE A 59 26.33 -37.62 1.83
C ILE A 59 25.14 -36.64 1.95
N MET A 60 25.32 -35.55 2.70
CA MET A 60 24.29 -34.55 2.98
C MET A 60 24.86 -33.14 2.88
N ALA A 61 24.16 -32.22 2.22
CA ALA A 61 24.50 -30.80 2.25
C ALA A 61 24.21 -30.19 3.64
N ASP A 62 24.62 -28.93 3.83
CA ASP A 62 24.42 -28.23 5.11
C ASP A 62 22.90 -28.14 5.45
N PRO A 63 22.50 -28.36 6.72
CA PRO A 63 21.10 -28.25 7.13
C PRO A 63 20.51 -26.86 6.85
N THR A 64 19.22 -26.79 6.57
CA THR A 64 18.52 -25.53 6.28
C THR A 64 17.42 -25.25 7.29
N VAL A 65 17.05 -24.00 7.47
CA VAL A 65 15.89 -23.60 8.29
C VAL A 65 14.95 -22.71 7.48
N ASN A 66 13.65 -22.78 7.74
CA ASN A 66 12.63 -21.95 7.07
C ASN A 66 12.42 -20.57 7.73
N VAL A 67 13.31 -20.16 8.63
CA VAL A 67 13.30 -18.88 9.33
C VAL A 67 14.63 -18.15 9.11
N PRO A 68 14.70 -16.82 9.28
CA PRO A 68 15.98 -16.09 9.25
C PRO A 68 16.99 -16.66 10.26
N LEU A 69 18.30 -16.55 10.00
CA LEU A 69 19.32 -17.06 10.94
C LEU A 69 19.38 -16.28 12.25
N LEU A 70 18.90 -15.03 12.26
CA LEU A 70 18.77 -14.17 13.44
C LEU A 70 17.37 -13.55 13.44
N GLY A 71 16.67 -13.59 14.57
CA GLY A 71 15.34 -13.01 14.67
C GLY A 71 14.77 -13.02 16.08
N THR A 72 13.51 -12.59 16.20
CA THR A 72 12.74 -12.63 17.45
C THR A 72 11.94 -13.91 17.57
N VAL A 73 11.89 -14.49 18.76
CA VAL A 73 11.04 -15.65 19.07
C VAL A 73 9.58 -15.17 19.10
N PRO A 74 8.66 -15.75 18.29
CA PRO A 74 7.31 -15.23 18.15
C PRO A 74 6.45 -15.50 19.40
N HIS A 75 5.57 -14.57 19.77
CA HIS A 75 4.61 -14.81 20.87
C HIS A 75 3.52 -15.82 20.49
N LYS A 76 3.22 -15.96 19.19
CA LYS A 76 2.32 -16.99 18.68
C LYS A 76 3.13 -18.23 18.29
N ALA A 77 2.66 -19.40 18.74
CA ALA A 77 3.20 -20.70 18.33
C ALA A 77 3.41 -20.75 16.81
N SER A 78 4.67 -20.86 16.42
CA SER A 78 5.11 -20.91 15.04
C SER A 78 6.00 -22.12 14.84
N VAL A 79 6.01 -22.70 13.64
CA VAL A 79 6.77 -23.92 13.36
C VAL A 79 8.07 -23.57 12.65
N VAL A 80 9.20 -23.92 13.26
CA VAL A 80 10.51 -23.90 12.63
C VAL A 80 10.74 -25.28 12.00
N GLN A 81 10.95 -25.31 10.70
CA GLN A 81 11.27 -26.52 9.95
C GLN A 81 12.77 -26.57 9.70
N VAL A 82 13.40 -27.65 10.13
CA VAL A 82 14.79 -27.95 9.77
C VAL A 82 14.80 -28.95 8.61
N GLY A 83 15.46 -28.57 7.52
CA GLY A 83 15.65 -29.39 6.33
C GLY A 83 16.99 -30.11 6.36
N PHE A 84 16.99 -31.38 5.96
CA PHE A 84 18.17 -32.24 5.91
C PHE A 84 18.42 -32.70 4.46
N PRO A 85 19.12 -31.89 3.64
CA PRO A 85 19.25 -32.12 2.20
C PRO A 85 20.28 -33.23 1.90
N CYS A 86 19.83 -34.48 1.91
CA CYS A 86 20.63 -35.61 1.42
C CYS A 86 20.97 -35.40 -0.06
N LEU A 87 22.17 -35.79 -0.51
CA LEU A 87 22.57 -35.60 -1.91
C LEU A 87 22.03 -36.68 -2.84
N GLY A 88 21.57 -37.81 -2.28
CA GLY A 88 21.04 -38.95 -3.03
C GLY A 88 22.08 -39.68 -3.90
N LYS A 89 23.38 -39.39 -3.74
CA LYS A 89 24.48 -39.98 -4.52
C LYS A 89 25.00 -41.29 -3.92
N GLN A 90 24.91 -41.44 -2.60
CA GLN A 90 25.43 -42.58 -1.85
C GLN A 90 24.52 -42.83 -0.65
N ASP A 91 24.36 -44.10 -0.29
CA ASP A 91 23.80 -44.49 0.99
C ASP A 91 24.79 -44.13 2.10
N GLY A 92 24.30 -43.63 3.23
CA GLY A 92 25.15 -43.36 4.38
C GLY A 92 24.47 -42.60 5.50
N VAL A 93 25.18 -42.43 6.60
CA VAL A 93 24.76 -41.59 7.72
C VAL A 93 25.65 -40.35 7.72
N ALA A 94 25.03 -39.18 7.62
CA ALA A 94 25.73 -37.90 7.67
C ALA A 94 25.66 -37.31 9.08
N ALA A 95 26.81 -36.94 9.63
CA ALA A 95 26.93 -36.16 10.85
C ALA A 95 26.81 -34.66 10.55
N PHE A 96 26.15 -33.91 11.43
CA PHE A 96 25.94 -32.47 11.26
C PHE A 96 25.78 -31.72 12.59
N GLU A 97 25.93 -30.41 12.55
CA GLU A 97 25.83 -29.48 13.67
C GLU A 97 24.67 -28.50 13.45
N VAL A 98 23.91 -28.25 14.52
CA VAL A 98 22.89 -27.19 14.59
C VAL A 98 23.10 -26.44 15.91
N ASN A 99 23.86 -25.36 15.84
CA ASN A 99 24.15 -24.52 17.00
C ASN A 99 23.20 -23.33 16.99
N VAL A 100 22.32 -23.24 17.97
CA VAL A 100 21.40 -22.13 18.16
C VAL A 100 21.54 -21.58 19.58
N ILE A 101 21.46 -20.27 19.71
CA ILE A 101 21.38 -19.57 20.99
C ILE A 101 20.07 -18.80 21.07
N VAL A 102 19.56 -18.63 22.29
CA VAL A 102 18.44 -17.74 22.60
C VAL A 102 18.93 -16.71 23.61
N MET A 103 18.71 -15.45 23.32
CA MET A 103 19.11 -14.30 24.12
C MET A 103 17.88 -13.59 24.68
N ASN A 104 18.04 -12.98 25.86
CA ASN A 104 17.07 -12.03 26.40
C ASN A 104 17.21 -10.64 25.74
N SER A 105 16.36 -9.69 26.13
CA SER A 105 16.39 -8.30 25.65
C SER A 105 17.67 -7.51 25.98
N GLU A 106 18.51 -8.02 26.89
CA GLU A 106 19.79 -7.42 27.26
C GLU A 106 20.95 -7.99 26.44
N GLY A 107 20.69 -8.98 25.57
CA GLY A 107 21.71 -9.68 24.78
C GLY A 107 22.40 -10.83 25.52
N ASN A 108 21.94 -11.18 26.73
CA ASN A 108 22.50 -12.30 27.49
C ASN A 108 21.93 -13.62 26.96
N THR A 109 22.80 -14.59 26.66
CA THR A 109 22.40 -15.94 26.24
C THR A 109 21.78 -16.70 27.41
N ILE A 110 20.52 -17.10 27.27
CA ILE A 110 19.76 -17.83 28.28
C ILE A 110 19.58 -19.32 27.95
N LEU A 111 19.61 -19.67 26.66
CA LEU A 111 19.55 -21.05 26.17
C LEU A 111 20.54 -21.18 25.02
N GLN A 112 21.18 -22.34 24.91
CA GLN A 112 22.09 -22.64 23.80
C GLN A 112 22.14 -24.13 23.53
N THR A 113 22.39 -24.53 22.28
CA THR A 113 22.78 -25.90 21.97
C THR A 113 24.01 -26.30 22.82
N PRO A 114 24.07 -27.52 23.37
CA PRO A 114 25.27 -28.01 24.04
C PRO A 114 26.52 -27.89 23.17
N GLN A 115 27.65 -27.58 23.81
CA GLN A 115 28.92 -27.48 23.10
C GLN A 115 29.26 -28.81 22.43
N ASN A 116 29.71 -28.73 21.17
CA ASN A 116 30.07 -29.89 20.34
C ASN A 116 28.94 -30.92 20.15
N ALA A 117 27.68 -30.47 20.15
CA ALA A 117 26.56 -31.34 19.79
C ALA A 117 26.67 -31.77 18.33
N ILE A 118 26.66 -33.08 18.09
CA ILE A 118 26.66 -33.71 16.77
C ILE A 118 25.39 -34.53 16.63
N PHE A 119 24.67 -34.32 15.53
CA PHE A 119 23.46 -35.03 15.16
C PHE A 119 23.72 -35.89 13.92
N PHE A 120 22.88 -36.89 13.68
CA PHE A 120 23.05 -37.84 12.58
C PHE A 120 21.77 -37.94 11.74
N LYS A 121 21.91 -38.00 10.41
CA LYS A 121 20.81 -38.26 9.48
C LYS A 121 21.18 -39.41 8.54
N THR A 122 20.33 -40.41 8.46
CA THR A 122 20.42 -41.45 7.43
C THR A 122 19.95 -40.90 6.09
N CYS A 123 20.77 -41.05 5.06
CA CYS A 123 20.51 -40.71 3.68
C CYS A 123 20.57 -41.99 2.83
N GLN A 124 19.56 -42.18 1.99
CA GLN A 124 19.54 -43.26 1.01
C GLN A 124 19.85 -42.71 -0.39
N GLN A 125 20.48 -43.54 -1.21
CA GLN A 125 20.68 -43.30 -2.63
C GLN A 125 19.34 -43.43 -3.33
N ALA A 126 18.74 -42.30 -3.66
CA ALA A 126 17.52 -42.23 -4.44
C ALA A 126 17.82 -41.53 -5.77
N GLU A 127 17.71 -42.29 -6.86
CA GLU A 127 17.94 -41.78 -8.21
C GLU A 127 16.60 -41.51 -8.90
N CYS A 128 16.31 -40.22 -9.13
CA CYS A 128 15.12 -39.77 -9.82
C CYS A 128 15.38 -39.76 -11.33
N PRO A 129 14.50 -40.35 -12.16
CA PRO A 129 14.61 -40.23 -13.62
C PRO A 129 14.66 -38.76 -14.01
N GLY A 130 15.66 -38.32 -14.77
CA GLY A 130 15.82 -36.91 -15.17
C GLY A 130 16.35 -35.95 -14.10
N GLY A 131 16.55 -36.42 -12.85
CA GLY A 131 17.10 -35.64 -11.74
C GLY A 131 16.15 -34.56 -11.19
N CYS A 132 16.55 -33.94 -10.07
CA CYS A 132 15.82 -32.83 -9.45
C CYS A 132 16.61 -31.52 -9.62
N ARG A 133 15.95 -30.45 -10.07
CA ARG A 133 16.55 -29.14 -10.32
C ARG A 133 16.34 -28.19 -9.14
N ASN A 134 16.99 -27.03 -9.20
CA ASN A 134 16.79 -25.91 -8.25
C ASN A 134 16.93 -26.29 -6.77
N GLY A 135 17.79 -27.27 -6.45
CA GLY A 135 18.01 -27.74 -5.08
C GLY A 135 16.95 -28.73 -4.57
N GLY A 136 16.10 -29.28 -5.46
CA GLY A 136 15.18 -30.36 -5.10
C GLY A 136 15.90 -31.65 -4.72
N PHE A 137 15.32 -32.37 -3.77
CA PHE A 137 15.82 -33.66 -3.28
C PHE A 137 15.04 -34.82 -3.89
N CYS A 138 15.71 -35.89 -4.29
CA CYS A 138 15.03 -37.10 -4.73
C CYS A 138 14.73 -37.98 -3.53
N ASN A 139 13.45 -38.24 -3.24
CA ASN A 139 13.07 -39.13 -2.15
C ASN A 139 13.07 -40.60 -2.56
N GLU A 140 12.89 -41.49 -1.58
CA GLU A 140 12.90 -42.96 -1.76
C GLU A 140 11.83 -43.46 -2.74
N ARG A 141 10.76 -42.68 -2.94
CA ARG A 141 9.70 -42.96 -3.92
C ARG A 141 10.05 -42.52 -5.34
N ARG A 142 11.30 -42.06 -5.57
CA ARG A 142 11.80 -41.50 -6.84
C ARG A 142 10.99 -40.30 -7.32
N VAL A 143 10.51 -39.48 -6.37
CA VAL A 143 9.81 -38.23 -6.65
C VAL A 143 10.67 -37.07 -6.14
N CYS A 144 10.78 -36.01 -6.94
CA CYS A 144 11.48 -34.81 -6.52
C CYS A 144 10.65 -34.03 -5.49
N GLU A 145 11.23 -33.82 -4.32
CA GLU A 145 10.73 -32.91 -3.30
C GLU A 145 11.30 -31.51 -3.58
N CYS A 146 10.42 -30.60 -3.96
CA CYS A 146 10.81 -29.27 -4.40
C CYS A 146 10.92 -28.30 -3.23
N PRO A 147 11.93 -27.42 -3.25
CA PRO A 147 12.01 -26.33 -2.29
C PRO A 147 10.87 -25.32 -2.49
N ASP A 148 10.65 -24.48 -1.49
CA ASP A 148 9.57 -23.50 -1.48
C ASP A 148 9.64 -22.60 -2.73
N GLY A 149 8.49 -22.45 -3.40
CA GLY A 149 8.40 -21.67 -4.63
C GLY A 149 8.82 -22.41 -5.91
N PHE A 150 9.14 -23.71 -5.84
CA PHE A 150 9.37 -24.56 -7.02
C PHE A 150 8.40 -25.74 -7.06
N TYR A 151 8.08 -26.20 -8.26
CA TYR A 151 7.19 -27.34 -8.48
C TYR A 151 7.45 -28.02 -9.83
N GLY A 152 6.72 -29.11 -10.08
CA GLY A 152 6.90 -29.95 -11.27
C GLY A 152 7.68 -31.24 -10.96
N PRO A 153 7.70 -32.20 -11.89
CA PRO A 153 8.33 -33.50 -11.69
C PRO A 153 9.83 -33.42 -11.39
N HIS A 154 10.52 -32.36 -11.84
CA HIS A 154 11.95 -32.15 -11.62
C HIS A 154 12.23 -30.80 -10.95
N CYS A 155 11.24 -30.19 -10.28
CA CYS A 155 11.34 -28.87 -9.65
C CYS A 155 11.76 -27.76 -10.62
N GLU A 156 11.40 -27.90 -11.90
CA GLU A 156 11.80 -27.01 -12.98
C GLU A 156 10.89 -25.79 -13.13
N LYS A 157 9.68 -25.83 -12.56
CA LYS A 157 8.71 -24.74 -12.62
C LYS A 157 8.81 -23.87 -11.38
N VAL A 158 8.70 -22.56 -11.57
CA VAL A 158 8.77 -21.57 -10.49
C VAL A 158 7.38 -21.02 -10.19
N LEU A 159 7.08 -20.89 -8.91
CA LEU A 159 5.91 -20.22 -8.37
C LEU A 159 6.33 -18.87 -7.79
N CYS A 160 5.95 -17.77 -8.45
CA CYS A 160 6.09 -16.44 -7.89
C CYS A 160 4.85 -16.06 -7.08
N ALA A 161 5.06 -15.82 -5.79
CA ALA A 161 4.08 -15.19 -4.91
C ALA A 161 4.72 -13.92 -4.30
N PRO A 162 4.24 -12.71 -4.62
CA PRO A 162 3.12 -12.40 -5.52
C PRO A 162 3.40 -12.72 -6.99
N ARG A 163 2.32 -12.97 -7.76
CA ARG A 163 2.42 -13.21 -9.21
C ARG A 163 2.93 -11.97 -9.95
N CYS A 164 3.75 -12.17 -10.99
CA CYS A 164 4.18 -11.08 -11.86
C CYS A 164 3.01 -10.56 -12.72
N MET A 165 2.76 -9.26 -12.65
CA MET A 165 1.71 -8.55 -13.38
C MET A 165 2.25 -7.94 -14.68
N ASN A 166 1.36 -7.42 -15.52
CA ASN A 166 1.69 -6.65 -16.72
C ASN A 166 2.63 -7.35 -17.72
N GLY A 167 2.70 -8.69 -17.69
CA GLY A 167 3.59 -9.49 -18.54
C GLY A 167 5.00 -9.67 -17.99
N GLY A 168 5.24 -9.41 -16.70
CA GLY A 168 6.52 -9.68 -16.05
C GLY A 168 6.89 -11.16 -16.03
N LEU A 169 8.19 -11.44 -16.14
CA LEU A 169 8.74 -12.80 -16.14
C LEU A 169 9.16 -13.21 -14.72
N CYS A 170 8.61 -14.32 -14.25
CA CYS A 170 9.03 -14.96 -13.00
C CYS A 170 10.30 -15.77 -13.24
N VAL A 171 11.40 -15.41 -12.58
CA VAL A 171 12.70 -16.12 -12.72
C VAL A 171 13.11 -16.89 -11.48
N THR A 172 12.77 -16.38 -10.29
CA THR A 172 12.95 -17.04 -9.00
C THR A 172 11.76 -16.72 -8.10
N PRO A 173 11.50 -17.52 -7.04
CA PRO A 173 10.36 -17.29 -6.15
C PRO A 173 10.35 -15.86 -5.61
N GLY A 174 9.25 -15.15 -5.87
CA GLY A 174 9.04 -13.77 -5.40
C GLY A 174 9.80 -12.69 -6.18
N PHE A 175 10.55 -13.03 -7.23
CA PHE A 175 11.28 -12.06 -8.04
C PHE A 175 10.79 -12.03 -9.49
N CYS A 176 10.32 -10.86 -9.90
CA CYS A 176 9.81 -10.59 -11.24
C CYS A 176 10.75 -9.67 -12.02
N ILE A 177 11.08 -10.07 -13.26
CA ILE A 177 11.68 -9.16 -14.24
C ILE A 177 10.54 -8.39 -14.92
N CYS A 178 10.50 -7.08 -14.71
CA CYS A 178 9.43 -6.24 -15.22
C CYS A 178 9.67 -5.78 -16.66
N PRO A 179 8.60 -5.68 -17.48
CA PRO A 179 8.70 -5.10 -18.81
C PRO A 179 8.98 -3.60 -18.72
N PRO A 180 9.46 -2.98 -19.81
CA PRO A 180 9.76 -1.55 -19.85
C PRO A 180 8.58 -0.70 -19.37
N GLY A 181 8.86 0.24 -18.46
CA GLY A 181 7.86 1.12 -17.89
C GLY A 181 7.06 0.52 -16.72
N PHE A 182 7.38 -0.69 -16.26
CA PHE A 182 6.82 -1.24 -15.01
C PHE A 182 7.92 -1.55 -14.00
N TYR A 183 7.56 -1.51 -12.72
CA TYR A 183 8.47 -1.78 -11.60
C TYR A 183 7.71 -2.28 -10.37
N GLY A 184 8.46 -2.61 -9.31
CA GLY A 184 7.93 -3.23 -8.09
C GLY A 184 8.12 -4.74 -8.08
N VAL A 185 7.93 -5.35 -6.90
CA VAL A 185 8.17 -6.80 -6.69
C VAL A 185 7.30 -7.69 -7.56
N SER A 186 6.10 -7.23 -7.92
CA SER A 186 5.15 -7.91 -8.79
C SER A 186 4.90 -7.20 -10.13
N CYS A 187 5.71 -6.19 -10.48
CA CYS A 187 5.52 -5.38 -11.69
C CYS A 187 4.15 -4.69 -11.78
N ASP A 188 3.55 -4.37 -10.63
CA ASP A 188 2.25 -3.74 -10.50
C ASP A 188 2.30 -2.22 -10.68
N LYS A 189 3.46 -1.61 -10.47
CA LYS A 189 3.64 -0.15 -10.56
C LYS A 189 4.08 0.25 -11.95
N ALA A 190 3.44 1.25 -12.52
CA ALA A 190 3.83 1.86 -13.79
C ALA A 190 4.78 3.04 -13.54
N ASN A 191 5.89 3.09 -14.28
CA ASN A 191 6.74 4.26 -14.37
C ASN A 191 6.08 5.26 -15.32
N CYS A 192 5.48 6.29 -14.73
CA CYS A 192 4.81 7.33 -15.46
C CYS A 192 5.84 8.42 -15.78
N SER A 193 6.52 8.26 -16.91
CA SER A 193 7.42 9.31 -17.43
C SER A 193 6.71 10.64 -17.65
N ALA A 194 5.40 10.59 -17.92
CA ALA A 194 4.50 11.71 -18.02
C ALA A 194 3.68 11.84 -16.72
N THR A 195 3.82 12.96 -16.01
CA THR A 195 2.97 13.28 -14.87
C THR A 195 1.54 13.51 -15.37
N CYS A 196 0.56 12.79 -14.82
CA CYS A 196 -0.84 13.10 -15.04
C CYS A 196 -1.18 14.41 -14.31
N PHE A 197 -1.61 15.43 -15.04
CA PHE A 197 -1.97 16.72 -14.47
C PHE A 197 -3.36 16.70 -13.82
N ASN A 198 -3.66 17.75 -13.04
CA ASN A 198 -4.99 18.05 -12.51
C ASN A 198 -5.65 16.91 -11.71
N GLY A 199 -4.85 16.06 -11.06
CA GLY A 199 -5.34 14.92 -10.28
C GLY A 199 -5.69 13.68 -11.11
N GLY A 200 -5.19 13.58 -12.34
CA GLY A 200 -5.26 12.33 -13.12
C GLY A 200 -4.48 11.19 -12.48
N THR A 201 -4.98 9.96 -12.65
CA THR A 201 -4.34 8.75 -12.12
C THR A 201 -3.63 8.00 -13.24
N CYS A 202 -2.33 7.80 -13.09
CA CYS A 202 -1.57 7.01 -14.05
C CYS A 202 -1.79 5.50 -13.82
N PHE A 203 -2.00 4.74 -14.90
CA PHE A 203 -2.18 3.29 -14.82
C PHE A 203 -1.30 2.51 -15.81
N TYR A 204 -0.69 3.21 -16.76
CA TYR A 204 0.25 2.66 -17.74
C TYR A 204 1.24 3.77 -18.11
N PRO A 205 2.49 3.46 -18.45
CA PRO A 205 3.44 4.47 -18.94
C PRO A 205 2.84 5.37 -20.02
N GLY A 206 2.77 6.67 -19.73
CA GLY A 206 2.22 7.68 -20.64
C GLY A 206 0.70 7.70 -20.76
N LYS A 207 -0.06 6.89 -20.01
CA LYS A 207 -1.54 6.90 -20.04
C LYS A 207 -2.14 7.24 -18.69
N CYS A 208 -3.04 8.23 -18.73
CA CYS A 208 -3.72 8.76 -17.57
C CYS A 208 -5.23 8.50 -17.61
N ILE A 209 -5.81 8.21 -16.44
CA ILE A 209 -7.25 8.27 -16.21
C ILE A 209 -7.56 9.70 -15.76
N CYS A 210 -8.31 10.42 -16.58
CA CYS A 210 -8.63 11.82 -16.33
C CYS A 210 -9.89 12.02 -15.48
N PRO A 211 -9.88 13.00 -14.56
CA PRO A 211 -11.06 13.41 -13.82
C PRO A 211 -12.19 13.90 -14.75
N PRO A 212 -13.44 13.90 -14.29
CA PRO A 212 -14.56 14.45 -15.05
C PRO A 212 -14.29 15.89 -15.50
N GLY A 213 -14.61 16.20 -16.76
CA GLY A 213 -14.37 17.51 -17.35
C GLY A 213 -12.97 17.73 -17.95
N LEU A 214 -12.06 16.75 -17.86
CA LEU A 214 -10.71 16.80 -18.46
C LEU A 214 -10.50 15.71 -19.52
N GLU A 215 -9.60 15.97 -20.46
CA GLU A 215 -9.10 15.09 -21.52
C GLU A 215 -7.65 15.41 -21.89
N GLY A 216 -7.09 14.64 -22.82
CA GLY A 216 -5.67 14.65 -23.17
C GLY A 216 -4.93 13.43 -22.59
N GLU A 217 -3.74 13.16 -23.11
CA GLU A 217 -2.90 12.02 -22.65
C GLU A 217 -2.45 12.23 -21.19
N GLN A 218 -2.32 13.48 -20.75
CA GLN A 218 -1.91 13.87 -19.40
C GLN A 218 -3.02 14.61 -18.63
N CYS A 219 -4.26 14.61 -19.11
CA CYS A 219 -5.38 15.34 -18.48
C CYS A 219 -5.19 16.87 -18.41
N GLU A 220 -4.50 17.40 -19.42
CA GLU A 220 -4.13 18.81 -19.56
C GLU A 220 -5.25 19.67 -20.17
N THR A 221 -6.19 19.06 -20.89
CA THR A 221 -7.20 19.77 -21.68
C THR A 221 -8.57 19.76 -20.99
N SER A 222 -9.21 20.93 -20.87
CA SER A 222 -10.60 21.02 -20.41
C SER A 222 -11.57 20.62 -21.51
N LYS A 223 -12.51 19.72 -21.19
CA LYS A 223 -13.64 19.36 -22.05
C LYS A 223 -14.61 20.51 -22.26
N CYS A 224 -14.61 21.52 -21.38
CA CYS A 224 -15.48 22.69 -21.48
C CYS A 224 -14.73 23.81 -22.23
N PRO A 225 -15.11 24.12 -23.49
CA PRO A 225 -14.52 25.23 -24.24
C PRO A 225 -14.84 26.58 -23.59
N GLN A 226 -16.03 26.68 -22.98
CA GLN A 226 -16.41 27.83 -22.16
C GLN A 226 -16.43 27.43 -20.68
N PRO A 227 -15.82 28.24 -19.79
CA PRO A 227 -15.75 27.92 -18.38
C PRO A 227 -17.14 27.98 -17.73
N CYS A 228 -17.37 27.05 -16.79
CA CYS A 228 -18.55 27.06 -15.94
C CYS A 228 -18.54 28.30 -15.05
N ARG A 229 -19.66 29.04 -15.00
CA ARG A 229 -19.79 30.25 -14.17
C ARG A 229 -20.30 29.93 -12.78
N ASN A 230 -20.23 30.93 -11.88
CA ASN A 230 -20.85 30.90 -10.55
C ASN A 230 -20.45 29.66 -9.71
N GLY A 231 -19.18 29.25 -9.80
CA GLY A 231 -18.62 28.10 -9.09
C GLY A 231 -19.05 26.74 -9.63
N GLY A 232 -19.64 26.66 -10.83
CA GLY A 232 -19.96 25.39 -11.48
C GLY A 232 -18.71 24.58 -11.81
N LYS A 233 -18.82 23.24 -11.80
CA LYS A 233 -17.73 22.31 -12.17
C LYS A 233 -17.96 21.73 -13.55
N CYS A 234 -16.93 21.75 -14.41
CA CYS A 234 -17.02 21.09 -15.72
C CYS A 234 -17.12 19.58 -15.52
N ILE A 235 -18.08 18.95 -16.20
CA ILE A 235 -18.26 17.49 -16.17
C ILE A 235 -18.22 16.86 -17.56
N GLY A 236 -18.26 17.68 -18.62
CA GLY A 236 -18.19 17.22 -20.00
C GLY A 236 -18.34 18.38 -20.98
N LYS A 237 -18.36 18.07 -22.28
CA LYS A 237 -18.42 19.09 -23.33
C LYS A 237 -19.65 19.97 -23.21
N ASN A 238 -19.45 21.26 -22.92
CA ASN A 238 -20.49 22.25 -22.61
C ASN A 238 -21.47 21.80 -21.51
N LYS A 239 -21.02 20.96 -20.56
CA LYS A 239 -21.85 20.49 -19.45
C LYS A 239 -21.19 20.85 -18.12
N CYS A 240 -21.87 21.71 -17.38
CA CYS A 240 -21.47 22.13 -16.04
C CYS A 240 -22.41 21.56 -14.97
N LYS A 241 -21.83 21.04 -13.90
CA LYS A 241 -22.54 20.78 -12.65
C LYS A 241 -22.63 22.09 -11.87
N CYS A 242 -23.84 22.63 -11.76
CA CYS A 242 -24.06 23.94 -11.15
C CYS A 242 -24.10 23.91 -9.62
N SER A 243 -23.57 24.97 -9.03
CA SER A 243 -23.74 25.28 -7.62
C SER A 243 -25.20 25.57 -7.28
N LYS A 244 -25.57 25.41 -6.00
CA LYS A 244 -26.93 25.63 -5.52
C LYS A 244 -27.42 27.04 -5.90
N GLY A 245 -28.59 27.11 -6.52
CA GLY A 245 -29.19 28.39 -6.93
C GLY A 245 -28.83 28.85 -8.35
N TYR A 246 -28.09 28.06 -9.13
CA TYR A 246 -27.80 28.33 -10.54
C TYR A 246 -28.17 27.12 -11.42
N GLN A 247 -28.47 27.38 -12.70
CA GLN A 247 -28.85 26.38 -13.69
C GLN A 247 -28.40 26.75 -15.10
N GLY A 248 -28.66 25.84 -16.04
CA GLY A 248 -28.25 25.94 -17.44
C GLY A 248 -26.87 25.34 -17.69
N ASP A 249 -26.53 25.15 -18.95
CA ASP A 249 -25.34 24.39 -19.39
C ASP A 249 -24.01 24.96 -18.88
N LEU A 250 -23.96 26.29 -18.66
CA LEU A 250 -22.80 27.02 -18.12
C LEU A 250 -23.03 27.61 -16.72
N CYS A 251 -24.13 27.24 -16.05
CA CYS A 251 -24.49 27.75 -14.72
C CYS A 251 -24.62 29.28 -14.64
N SER A 252 -24.95 29.92 -15.77
CA SER A 252 -25.10 31.36 -15.87
C SER A 252 -26.48 31.86 -15.44
N LYS A 253 -27.49 30.99 -15.37
CA LYS A 253 -28.86 31.39 -15.04
C LYS A 253 -29.13 31.21 -13.54
N PRO A 254 -29.38 32.27 -12.78
CA PRO A 254 -29.78 32.15 -11.38
C PRO A 254 -31.18 31.53 -11.26
N VAL A 255 -31.44 30.85 -10.15
CA VAL A 255 -32.69 30.17 -9.84
C VAL A 255 -33.36 30.88 -8.68
N CYS A 256 -34.60 31.32 -8.88
CA CYS A 256 -35.44 31.90 -7.85
C CYS A 256 -36.63 30.97 -7.59
N LYS A 257 -36.76 30.47 -6.35
CA LYS A 257 -37.88 29.64 -5.91
C LYS A 257 -38.46 30.21 -4.61
N PRO A 258 -39.71 30.75 -4.60
CA PRO A 258 -40.60 30.98 -5.76
C PRO A 258 -40.03 31.97 -6.77
N GLY A 259 -40.49 31.88 -8.03
CA GLY A 259 -40.06 32.80 -9.10
C GLY A 259 -40.43 34.26 -8.84
N CYS A 260 -39.87 35.18 -9.64
CA CYS A 260 -40.01 36.63 -9.49
C CYS A 260 -41.32 37.22 -10.05
N GLY A 261 -42.38 36.42 -10.15
CA GLY A 261 -43.61 36.81 -10.82
C GLY A 261 -43.41 37.14 -12.30
N THR A 262 -44.41 37.77 -12.93
CA THR A 262 -44.36 38.20 -14.34
C THR A 262 -43.70 39.57 -14.54
N ARG A 263 -43.46 40.30 -13.44
CA ARG A 263 -42.98 41.70 -13.43
C ARG A 263 -41.62 41.85 -12.75
N GLY A 264 -40.87 40.75 -12.64
CA GLY A 264 -39.51 40.75 -12.10
C GLY A 264 -38.63 39.72 -12.77
N THR A 265 -37.32 39.96 -12.74
CA THR A 265 -36.29 39.06 -13.27
C THR A 265 -35.40 38.54 -12.15
N CYS A 266 -35.07 37.25 -12.19
CA CYS A 266 -34.11 36.66 -11.27
C CYS A 266 -32.69 37.08 -11.68
N HIS A 267 -32.04 37.94 -10.90
CA HIS A 267 -30.69 38.43 -11.20
C HIS A 267 -29.62 37.70 -10.38
N GLU A 268 -29.98 37.26 -9.18
CA GLU A 268 -29.15 36.43 -8.30
C GLU A 268 -30.03 35.33 -7.67
N PRO A 269 -29.44 34.25 -7.11
CA PRO A 269 -30.21 33.19 -6.48
C PRO A 269 -31.21 33.74 -5.45
N ASN A 270 -32.49 33.47 -5.66
CA ASN A 270 -33.62 33.93 -4.84
C ASN A 270 -33.73 35.46 -4.65
N LYS A 271 -33.11 36.28 -5.52
CA LYS A 271 -33.24 37.74 -5.52
C LYS A 271 -33.84 38.23 -6.83
N CYS A 272 -34.97 38.91 -6.69
CA CYS A 272 -35.75 39.43 -7.79
C CYS A 272 -35.51 40.93 -7.97
N GLN A 273 -35.18 41.31 -9.21
CA GLN A 273 -35.20 42.69 -9.65
C GLN A 273 -36.60 43.00 -10.18
N CYS A 274 -37.33 43.92 -9.54
CA CYS A 274 -38.68 44.29 -9.96
C CYS A 274 -38.68 45.38 -11.02
N GLN A 275 -39.64 45.32 -11.93
CA GLN A 275 -39.94 46.40 -12.87
C GLN A 275 -40.48 47.63 -12.12
N GLU A 276 -40.31 48.82 -12.71
CA GLU A 276 -40.84 50.06 -12.13
C GLU A 276 -42.33 49.95 -11.77
N GLY A 277 -42.70 50.48 -10.61
CA GLY A 277 -44.07 50.38 -10.10
C GLY A 277 -44.40 49.05 -9.38
N TRP A 278 -43.48 48.09 -9.35
CA TRP A 278 -43.62 46.82 -8.63
C TRP A 278 -42.56 46.64 -7.54
N HIS A 279 -42.94 45.95 -6.46
CA HIS A 279 -42.06 45.70 -5.32
C HIS A 279 -42.42 44.39 -4.58
N GLY A 280 -41.63 44.08 -3.55
CA GLY A 280 -41.73 42.86 -2.77
C GLY A 280 -40.80 41.75 -3.26
N ARG A 281 -40.63 40.71 -2.44
CA ARG A 281 -39.64 39.63 -2.67
C ARG A 281 -39.84 38.87 -4.00
N HIS A 282 -41.06 38.84 -4.53
CA HIS A 282 -41.40 38.17 -5.79
C HIS A 282 -42.07 39.11 -6.81
N CYS A 283 -41.90 40.43 -6.66
CA CYS A 283 -42.37 41.47 -7.60
C CYS A 283 -43.85 41.39 -7.99
N ASN A 284 -44.69 41.00 -7.02
CA ASN A 284 -46.11 40.74 -7.17
C ASN A 284 -46.98 41.74 -6.39
N LYS A 285 -46.38 42.81 -5.84
CA LYS A 285 -47.08 43.95 -5.25
C LYS A 285 -46.86 45.19 -6.11
N ARG A 286 -47.90 45.98 -6.38
CA ARG A 286 -47.77 47.32 -6.99
C ARG A 286 -47.64 48.39 -5.91
N TYR A 287 -46.85 49.41 -6.18
CA TYR A 287 -46.96 50.66 -5.41
C TYR A 287 -48.36 51.24 -5.63
N GLY A 288 -49.09 51.52 -4.55
CA GLY A 288 -50.43 52.09 -4.62
C GLY A 288 -50.43 53.42 -5.37
N ALA A 289 -51.51 53.71 -6.09
CA ALA A 289 -51.69 54.90 -6.92
C ALA A 289 -51.80 56.24 -6.16
N SER A 290 -51.22 56.34 -4.96
CA SER A 290 -51.21 57.56 -4.14
C SER A 290 -49.81 58.08 -3.81
N LEU A 291 -48.75 57.54 -4.43
CA LEU A 291 -47.38 58.11 -4.32
C LEU A 291 -46.76 58.52 -5.67
N LEU A 292 -47.55 58.64 -6.73
CA LEU A 292 -47.08 59.06 -8.05
C LEU A 292 -46.84 60.58 -8.19
N HIS A 293 -46.71 61.33 -7.09
CA HIS A 293 -46.43 62.77 -7.12
C HIS A 293 -45.14 63.23 -6.43
N ALA A 294 -44.32 62.32 -5.89
CA ALA A 294 -43.12 62.75 -5.14
C ALA A 294 -41.80 62.77 -5.92
N LEU A 295 -41.73 62.28 -7.16
CA LEU A 295 -40.47 62.31 -7.94
C LEU A 295 -40.74 62.51 -9.43
N ARG A 296 -40.92 63.79 -9.84
CA ARG A 296 -40.59 64.23 -11.20
C ARG A 296 -39.42 65.24 -11.11
N PRO A 297 -38.53 65.24 -12.11
CA PRO A 297 -37.17 65.76 -11.99
C PRO A 297 -37.11 67.28 -12.20
N ALA A 298 -36.42 68.00 -11.31
CA ALA A 298 -36.04 69.38 -11.55
C ALA A 298 -34.68 69.43 -12.26
N GLY A 299 -34.74 69.74 -13.56
CA GLY A 299 -33.81 70.63 -14.28
C GLY A 299 -32.31 70.49 -14.03
N ALA A 300 -31.63 69.98 -15.06
CA ALA A 300 -30.21 70.17 -15.29
C ALA A 300 -29.82 71.67 -15.27
N ARG A 301 -28.77 72.02 -14.52
CA ARG A 301 -27.82 73.06 -14.93
C ARG A 301 -26.43 72.44 -14.98
N LEU A 302 -25.84 72.47 -16.17
CA LEU A 302 -24.41 72.26 -16.38
C LEU A 302 -23.61 73.31 -15.60
N ARG A 303 -22.51 72.88 -14.96
CA ARG A 303 -21.18 73.45 -15.20
C ARG A 303 -20.07 72.51 -14.73
N GLN A 304 -19.04 72.41 -15.56
CA GLN A 304 -17.88 71.55 -15.47
C GLN A 304 -16.78 72.12 -14.55
N HIS A 305 -15.83 71.23 -14.22
CA HIS A 305 -14.41 71.43 -13.90
C HIS A 305 -13.95 71.75 -12.45
N THR A 306 -13.48 70.68 -11.76
CA THR A 306 -12.13 70.42 -11.12
C THR A 306 -11.24 71.59 -10.63
N PRO A 307 -10.23 71.37 -9.74
CA PRO A 307 -9.99 70.40 -8.64
C PRO A 307 -9.36 71.08 -7.38
N SER A 308 -8.63 70.31 -6.54
CA SER A 308 -7.62 70.70 -5.51
C SER A 308 -8.10 70.92 -4.05
N VAL A 309 -7.43 70.51 -2.96
CA VAL A 309 -6.18 69.75 -2.73
C VAL A 309 -5.96 69.55 -1.20
N LYS A 310 -5.27 68.45 -0.83
CA LYS A 310 -4.41 68.23 0.39
C LYS A 310 -5.08 68.12 1.77
N LYS A 311 -4.60 67.33 2.74
CA LYS A 311 -3.41 66.46 2.94
C LYS A 311 -3.76 65.54 4.14
N ALA A 312 -3.57 64.23 4.06
CA ALA A 312 -2.39 63.46 4.46
C ALA A 312 -2.15 63.36 5.98
N GLU A 313 -2.12 62.14 6.52
CA GLU A 313 -0.87 61.61 7.08
C GLU A 313 -0.87 60.08 7.13
N GLU A 314 0.34 59.56 7.00
CA GLU A 314 0.77 58.22 6.59
C GLU A 314 1.56 57.58 7.74
N ARG A 315 1.44 56.27 7.94
CA ARG A 315 2.45 55.47 8.68
C ARG A 315 2.26 53.98 8.35
N GLN A 316 2.99 53.46 7.35
CA GLN A 316 4.26 52.71 7.42
C GLN A 316 4.09 51.22 7.80
N ASP A 317 4.11 50.37 6.76
CA ASP A 317 4.67 49.00 6.81
C ASP A 317 6.21 49.07 6.91
N PRO A 318 6.89 48.09 7.53
CA PRO A 318 7.51 46.99 6.75
C PRO A 318 7.73 45.68 7.57
N PRO A 319 8.50 44.67 7.11
CA PRO A 319 8.40 43.90 5.87
C PRO A 319 8.44 42.36 6.10
N GLU A 320 8.35 41.63 4.98
CA GLU A 320 9.04 40.36 4.66
C GLU A 320 8.50 38.96 5.03
N SER A 321 8.61 38.12 3.98
CA SER A 321 9.07 36.72 3.95
C SER A 321 8.06 35.56 3.97
N ASN A 322 7.92 34.97 2.76
CA ASN A 322 8.09 33.56 2.40
C ASN A 322 7.70 32.45 3.40
N TYR A 323 6.85 31.50 2.97
CA TYR A 323 7.06 30.03 2.87
C TYR A 323 5.80 29.43 2.19
N ILE A 324 5.91 28.94 0.94
CA ILE A 324 5.94 27.51 0.54
C ILE A 324 4.89 26.62 1.22
N TRP A 325 3.93 26.12 0.44
CA TRP A 325 3.54 24.70 0.33
C TRP A 325 3.07 24.42 -1.10
#